data_AF-A0A847D910-F1
#
_entry.id   AF-A0A847D910-F1
#
_cell.length_a   1.000
_cell.length_b   1.000
_cell.length_c   1.000
_cell.angle_alpha   90.00
_cell.angle_beta   90.00
_cell.angle_gamma   90.00
#
_symmetry.space_group_name_H-M   'P 1'
#
loop_
_entity.id
_entity.type
_entity.pdbx_description
1 polymer ?
#
loop_
_entity_poly.entity_id
_entity_poly.type
_entity_poly.pdbx_seq_one_letter_code
_entity_poly.pdbx_strand_id
1 'polypeptide(L)'
;MTLFILAQVMARRGFTHKQSKSDPNLARIWEIIDGRSVPVLQVNLVDGSFLEMKHYPLLDTRTKIKLADAQAEYHRRFKARRKKS
;
A
#
# COMPACT_ATOMS: atom_id res chain seq x y z
N MET A 1 -9.66 8.51 6.98
CA MET A 1 -10.06 8.55 5.55
C MET A 1 -8.97 8.03 4.59
N THR A 2 -7.70 8.38 4.76
CA THR A 2 -6.61 7.94 3.86
C THR A 2 -6.43 6.42 3.87
N LEU A 3 -6.55 5.79 5.05
CA LEU A 3 -6.63 4.32 5.18
C LEU A 3 -7.78 3.71 4.37
N PHE A 4 -8.93 4.38 4.27
CA PHE A 4 -10.08 3.89 3.50
C PHE A 4 -9.83 3.95 1.99
N ILE A 5 -9.16 4.99 1.50
CA ILE A 5 -8.70 5.06 0.09
C ILE A 5 -7.74 3.93 -0.20
N LEU A 6 -6.76 3.70 0.70
CA LEU A 6 -5.83 2.58 0.59
C LEU A 6 -6.58 1.25 0.55
N ALA A 7 -7.53 1.04 1.45
CA ALA A 7 -8.32 -0.19 1.52
C ALA A 7 -9.07 -0.48 0.23
N GLN A 8 -9.75 0.51 -0.36
CA GLN A 8 -10.44 0.33 -1.64
C GLN A 8 -9.50 -0.05 -2.78
N VAL A 9 -8.37 0.67 -2.89
CA VAL A 9 -7.42 0.49 -4.00
C VAL A 9 -6.72 -0.87 -3.90
N MET A 10 -6.35 -1.28 -2.69
CA MET A 10 -5.65 -2.54 -2.42
C MET A 10 -6.59 -3.75 -2.52
N ALA A 11 -7.79 -3.68 -1.92
CA ALA A 11 -8.77 -4.77 -1.97
C ALA A 11 -9.18 -5.11 -3.42
N ARG A 12 -9.34 -4.09 -4.29
CA ARG A 12 -9.66 -4.29 -5.72
C ARG A 12 -8.60 -5.11 -6.48
N ARG A 13 -7.37 -5.19 -5.96
CA ARG A 13 -6.25 -5.89 -6.58
C ARG A 13 -5.82 -7.15 -5.81
N GLY A 14 -6.53 -7.49 -4.73
CA GLY A 14 -6.25 -8.67 -3.91
C GLY A 14 -5.11 -8.48 -2.91
N PHE A 15 -4.71 -7.24 -2.62
CA PHE A 15 -3.61 -6.96 -1.70
C PHE A 15 -4.08 -6.83 -0.26
N THR A 16 -3.36 -7.51 0.63
CA THR A 16 -3.63 -7.44 2.07
C THR A 16 -2.91 -6.24 2.67
N HIS A 17 -3.55 -5.52 3.59
CA HIS A 17 -2.89 -4.44 4.29
C HIS A 17 -3.35 -4.38 5.75
N LYS A 18 -2.51 -3.79 6.61
CA LYS A 18 -2.79 -3.63 8.03
C LYS A 18 -2.24 -2.30 8.52
N GLN A 19 -3.08 -1.53 9.20
CA GLN A 19 -2.64 -0.32 9.89
C GLN A 19 -1.75 -0.70 11.08
N SER A 20 -0.68 0.05 11.30
CA SER A 20 0.20 -0.13 12.45
C SER A 20 -0.56 0.17 13.74
N LYS A 21 -0.34 -0.65 14.76
CA LYS A 21 -0.91 -0.43 16.11
C LYS A 21 -0.15 0.65 16.87
N SER A 22 1.16 0.77 16.62
CA SER A 22 2.04 1.72 17.31
C SER A 22 1.97 3.12 16.71
N ASP A 23 1.68 3.24 15.42
CA ASP A 23 1.52 4.53 14.74
C ASP A 23 0.32 4.47 13.77
N PRO A 24 -0.79 5.17 14.07
CA PRO A 24 -1.97 5.18 13.21
C PRO A 24 -1.71 5.84 11.85
N ASN A 25 -0.60 6.57 11.69
CA ASN A 25 -0.24 7.18 10.41
C ASN A 25 0.43 6.21 9.45
N LEU A 26 0.75 4.98 9.87
CA LEU A 26 1.42 4.00 9.04
C LEU A 26 0.50 2.81 8.75
N ALA A 27 0.53 2.35 7.50
CA ALA A 27 -0.04 1.07 7.09
C ALA A 27 1.01 0.23 6.39
N ARG A 28 0.92 -1.09 6.50
CA ARG A 28 1.79 -2.02 5.77
C ARG A 28 0.97 -2.86 4.81
N ILE A 29 1.48 -3.05 3.61
CA ILE A 29 0.94 -3.96 2.59
C ILE A 29 1.70 -5.27 2.70
N TRP A 30 0.95 -6.37 2.73
CA TRP A 30 1.42 -7.73 2.94
C TRP A 30 1.09 -8.56 1.71
N GLU A 31 2.10 -9.29 1.24
CA GLU A 31 1.96 -10.26 0.15
C GLU A 31 2.39 -11.64 0.61
N ILE A 32 1.94 -12.65 -0.14
CA ILE A 32 2.34 -14.03 0.08
C ILE A 32 3.53 -14.33 -0.84
N ILE A 33 4.68 -14.64 -0.25
CA ILE A 33 5.90 -15.06 -0.96
C ILE A 33 6.32 -16.40 -0.36
N ASP A 34 6.46 -17.41 -1.21
CA ASP A 34 6.83 -18.78 -0.79
C ASP A 34 5.96 -19.34 0.35
N GLY A 35 4.64 -19.06 0.29
CA GLY A 35 3.67 -19.48 1.31
C GLY A 35 3.71 -18.69 2.62
N ARG A 36 4.55 -17.66 2.72
CA ARG A 36 4.67 -16.79 3.91
C ARG A 36 4.09 -15.42 3.63
N SER A 37 3.23 -14.93 4.52
CA SER A 37 2.78 -13.54 4.49
C SER A 37 3.88 -12.63 5.01
N VAL A 38 4.40 -11.76 4.14
CA VAL A 38 5.51 -10.84 4.44
C VAL A 38 5.16 -9.41 4.05
N PRO A 39 5.64 -8.40 4.80
CA PRO A 39 5.40 -7.02 4.46
C PRO A 39 6.30 -6.63 3.27
N VAL A 40 5.69 -6.04 2.24
CA VAL A 40 6.39 -5.63 1.02
C VAL A 40 6.45 -4.12 0.85
N LEU A 41 5.46 -3.39 1.36
CA LEU A 41 5.44 -1.94 1.34
C LEU A 41 4.94 -1.40 2.68
N GLN A 42 5.45 -0.23 3.06
CA GLN A 42 4.87 0.60 4.10
C GLN A 42 4.36 1.90 3.49
N VAL A 43 3.16 2.32 3.90
CA VAL A 43 2.48 3.52 3.42
C VAL A 43 2.38 4.51 4.57
N ASN A 44 2.84 5.73 4.33
CA ASN A 44 2.56 6.85 5.21
C ASN A 44 1.23 7.49 4.79
N LEU A 45 0.27 7.47 5.71
CA LEU A 45 -1.09 7.94 5.51
C LEU A 45 -1.24 9.46 5.66
N VAL A 46 -0.17 10.18 6.07
CA VAL A 46 -0.13 11.63 6.25
C VAL A 46 0.26 12.35 4.97
N ASP A 47 1.28 11.86 4.27
CA ASP A 47 1.79 12.43 3.02
C ASP A 47 1.50 11.57 1.78
N GLY A 48 1.10 10.32 1.99
CA GLY A 48 0.75 9.36 0.95
C GLY A 48 1.95 8.57 0.41
N SER A 49 3.15 8.74 0.96
CA SER A 49 4.38 8.10 0.47
C SER A 49 4.42 6.59 0.73
N PHE A 50 5.17 5.87 -0.13
CA PHE A 50 5.43 4.45 -0.01
C PHE A 50 6.91 4.21 0.27
N LEU A 51 7.20 3.25 1.13
CA LEU A 51 8.53 2.74 1.44
C LEU A 51 8.57 1.26 1.08
N GLU A 52 9.52 0.88 0.23
CA GLU A 52 9.81 -0.52 -0.09
C GLU A 52 10.41 -1.24 1.11
N MET A 53 9.83 -2.39 1.45
CA MET A 53 10.30 -3.24 2.53
C MET A 53 11.27 -4.29 1.99
N LYS A 54 12.02 -4.94 2.89
CA LYS A 54 13.05 -5.95 2.55
C LYS A 54 12.59 -7.04 1.57
N HIS A 55 11.31 -7.41 1.59
CA HIS A 55 10.77 -8.49 0.75
C HIS A 55 10.20 -8.02 -0.60
N TYR A 56 10.15 -6.71 -0.86
CA TYR A 56 9.68 -6.17 -2.14
C TYR A 56 10.45 -6.70 -3.36
N PRO A 57 11.80 -6.83 -3.33
CA PRO A 57 12.54 -7.37 -4.47
C PRO A 57 12.20 -8.81 -4.81
N LEU A 58 11.69 -9.58 -3.84
CA LEU A 58 11.32 -11.00 -4.00
C LEU A 58 9.98 -11.19 -4.73
N LEU A 59 9.22 -10.12 -4.93
CA LEU A 59 7.97 -10.19 -5.68
C LEU A 59 8.23 -10.47 -7.16
N ASP A 60 7.34 -11.27 -7.75
CA ASP A 60 7.30 -11.48 -9.18
C ASP A 60 6.99 -10.17 -9.92
N THR A 61 7.43 -10.09 -11.18
CA THR A 61 7.25 -8.89 -12.00
C THR A 61 5.77 -8.51 -12.14
N ARG A 62 4.88 -9.51 -12.20
CA ARG A 62 3.43 -9.28 -12.32
C ARG A 62 2.85 -8.62 -11.07
N THR A 63 3.23 -9.05 -9.87
CA THR A 63 2.77 -8.41 -8.63
C THR A 63 3.38 -7.04 -8.46
N LYS A 64 4.65 -6.84 -8.84
CA LYS A 64 5.28 -5.50 -8.85
C LYS A 64 4.53 -4.52 -9.74
N ILE A 65 4.14 -4.91 -10.96
CA ILE A 65 3.33 -4.07 -11.85
C ILE A 65 1.97 -3.74 -11.22
N LYS A 66 1.27 -4.75 -10.68
CA LYS A 66 -0.02 -4.52 -10.01
C LYS A 66 0.11 -3.59 -8.81
N LEU A 67 1.18 -3.71 -8.02
CA LEU A 67 1.47 -2.82 -6.89
C LEU A 67 1.76 -1.41 -7.37
N ALA A 68 2.57 -1.23 -8.42
CA ALA A 68 2.85 0.08 -9.00
C ALA A 68 1.57 0.77 -9.48
N ASP A 69 0.67 0.04 -10.15
CA ASP A 69 -0.64 0.55 -10.56
C ASP A 69 -1.50 0.96 -9.36
N ALA A 70 -1.48 0.16 -8.29
CA ALA A 70 -2.18 0.44 -7.04
C ALA A 70 -1.63 1.72 -6.37
N GLN A 71 -0.30 1.85 -6.29
CA GLN A 71 0.37 3.03 -5.74
C GLN A 71 0.01 4.29 -6.52
N ALA A 72 0.09 4.22 -7.86
CA ALA A 72 -0.26 5.33 -8.73
C ALA A 72 -1.72 5.76 -8.55
N GLU A 73 -2.65 4.81 -8.46
CA GLU A 73 -4.06 5.12 -8.20
C GLU A 73 -4.26 5.74 -6.81
N TYR A 74 -3.63 5.18 -5.78
CA TYR A 74 -3.70 5.73 -4.42
C TYR A 74 -3.19 7.17 -4.39
N HIS A 75 -2.02 7.45 -4.98
CA HIS A 75 -1.48 8.81 -5.06
C HIS A 75 -2.42 9.79 -5.77
N ARG A 76 -3.04 9.39 -6.89
CA ARG A 76 -4.01 10.23 -7.61
C ARG A 76 -5.21 10.59 -6.71
N ARG A 77 -5.81 9.59 -6.06
CA ARG A 77 -6.96 9.77 -5.16
C ARG A 77 -6.58 10.59 -3.92
N PHE A 78 -5.40 10.34 -3.36
CA PHE A 78 -4.86 11.04 -2.20
C PHE A 78 -4.64 12.54 -2.52
N LYS A 79 -3.98 12.85 -3.63
CA LYS A 79 -3.74 14.23 -4.08
C LYS A 79 -5.05 14.96 -4.39
N ALA A 80 -6.01 14.30 -5.05
CA ALA A 80 -7.32 14.87 -5.32
C ALA A 80 -8.06 15.21 -4.02
N ARG A 81 -7.94 14.38 -2.98
CA ARG A 81 -8.49 14.69 -1.64
C ARG A 81 -7.79 15.88 -1.00
N ARG A 82 -6.44 15.91 -1.02
CA ARG A 82 -5.68 17.00 -0.39
C ARG A 82 -5.98 18.37 -1.02
N LYS A 83 -6.30 18.42 -2.32
CA LYS A 83 -6.73 19.66 -2.99
C LYS A 83 -8.14 20.14 -2.63
N LYS A 84 -8.99 19.27 -2.08
CA LYS A 84 -10.38 19.59 -1.67
C LYS A 84 -10.51 19.94 -0.19
N SER A 85 -9.43 19.80 0.58
CA SER A 85 -9.37 20.04 2.02
C SER A 85 -8.63 21.33 2.31
#